data_AF-A0A4Y9MDV4-F1
#
_entry.id   AF-A0A4Y9MDV4-F1
#
_cell.length_a   1.000
_cell.length_b   1.000
_cell.length_c   1.000
_cell.angle_alpha   90.00
_cell.angle_beta   90.00
_cell.angle_gamma   90.00
#
_symmetry.space_group_name_H-M   'P 1'
#
loop_
_entity.id
_entity.type
_entity.pdbx_description
1 polymer ?
#
loop_
_entity_poly.entity_id
_entity_poly.type
_entity_poly.pdbx_seq_one_letter_code
_entity_poly.pdbx_strand_id
1 'polypeptide(L)'
;MRRSVSACRAGVSLAAAVVLLSACGGSDEDGSAAGSSSSATATTAGSAVSQFCTEAASIQERLQATITEEPDPMQLPTILSEAATEIRAIEAPEQIAGDWAALADGAQQLSGAIAGIDFSDPNAIAALDQQLTPLQQQLGSASTNVGDYLRDECGIDVDATQPAAPTS
;
A
#
# COMPACT_ATOMS: atom_id res chain seq x y z
N MET A 1 -28.87 7.72 51.89
CA MET A 1 -29.79 8.82 51.54
C MET A 1 -29.98 8.82 50.02
N ARG A 2 -31.24 8.75 49.56
CA ARG A 2 -31.85 9.17 48.26
C ARG A 2 -31.10 8.78 46.96
N ARG A 3 -31.45 7.66 46.29
CA ARG A 3 -32.43 7.50 45.18
C ARG A 3 -32.40 8.61 44.11
N SER A 4 -32.13 8.21 42.86
CA SER A 4 -32.97 8.48 41.67
C SER A 4 -32.62 7.50 40.54
N VAL A 5 -33.55 6.58 40.27
CA VAL A 5 -33.63 5.81 39.03
C VAL A 5 -34.45 6.67 38.07
N SER A 6 -33.96 6.90 36.86
CA SER A 6 -34.79 7.37 35.75
C SER A 6 -34.54 6.48 34.54
N ALA A 7 -35.56 5.71 34.19
CA ALA A 7 -35.64 4.94 32.98
C ALA A 7 -36.35 5.79 31.92
N CYS A 8 -35.78 5.89 30.72
CA CYS A 8 -36.55 6.16 29.50
C CYS A 8 -36.18 5.12 28.44
N ARG A 9 -37.22 4.39 28.04
CA ARG A 9 -37.32 3.44 26.94
C ARG A 9 -37.22 4.13 25.58
N ALA A 10 -37.04 3.28 24.56
CA ALA A 10 -37.26 3.45 23.11
C ALA A 10 -35.96 3.78 22.33
N GLY A 11 -35.57 3.03 21.29
CA GLY A 11 -36.25 1.96 20.58
C GLY A 11 -35.29 1.19 19.67
N VAL A 12 -35.70 -0.03 19.32
CA VAL A 12 -35.06 -0.89 18.33
C VAL A 12 -35.29 -0.31 16.93
N SER A 13 -34.24 -0.20 16.12
CA SER A 13 -34.33 -0.19 14.67
C SER A 13 -33.10 -0.88 14.08
N LEU A 14 -33.30 -2.14 13.68
CA LEU A 14 -32.51 -2.83 12.67
C LEU A 14 -32.66 -2.05 11.36
N ALA A 15 -31.55 -1.54 10.83
CA ALA A 15 -31.45 -1.18 9.43
C ALA A 15 -30.05 -1.59 8.96
N ALA A 16 -30.00 -2.67 8.19
CA ALA A 16 -28.85 -3.02 7.38
C ALA A 16 -28.69 -1.93 6.31
N ALA A 17 -27.67 -1.09 6.44
CA ALA A 17 -27.26 -0.19 5.38
C ALA A 17 -26.22 -0.94 4.53
N VAL A 18 -26.69 -1.41 3.36
CA VAL A 18 -25.86 -1.81 2.23
C VAL A 18 -25.05 -0.57 1.82
N VAL A 19 -23.75 -0.54 2.08
CA VAL A 19 -22.87 0.46 1.47
C VAL A 19 -22.71 0.05 0.00
N LEU A 20 -23.55 0.65 -0.84
CA LEU A 20 -23.46 0.55 -2.28
C LEU A 20 -22.14 1.20 -2.73
N LEU A 21 -21.33 0.40 -3.40
CA LEU A 21 -20.26 0.81 -4.32
C LEU A 21 -20.66 2.07 -5.07
N SER A 22 -20.01 3.20 -4.78
CA SER A 22 -19.99 4.36 -5.67
C SER A 22 -19.04 4.07 -6.82
N ALA A 23 -19.47 3.16 -7.70
CA ALA A 23 -18.97 3.04 -9.06
C ALA A 23 -19.92 3.80 -9.98
N CYS A 24 -19.37 4.66 -10.85
CA CYS A 24 -20.03 5.24 -12.03
C CYS A 24 -21.21 6.21 -11.72
N GLY A 25 -21.15 7.50 -12.05
CA GLY A 25 -21.07 7.96 -13.44
C GLY A 25 -22.47 7.93 -14.08
N GLY A 26 -23.24 9.01 -13.94
CA GLY A 26 -24.55 9.17 -14.58
C GLY A 26 -25.20 10.52 -14.23
N SER A 27 -25.12 11.46 -15.16
CA SER A 27 -25.55 12.85 -15.04
C SER A 27 -27.05 13.03 -15.33
N ASP A 28 -27.72 13.93 -14.62
CA ASP A 28 -29.06 14.45 -14.92
C ASP A 28 -29.06 15.49 -16.05
N GLU A 29 -30.22 15.58 -16.72
CA GLU A 29 -30.56 16.28 -17.95
C GLU A 29 -30.60 17.83 -17.93
N ASP A 30 -30.48 18.38 -19.15
CA ASP A 30 -30.94 19.67 -19.68
C ASP A 30 -30.22 20.99 -19.32
N GLY A 31 -29.46 21.52 -20.30
CA GLY A 31 -29.01 22.91 -20.32
C GLY A 31 -27.94 23.19 -21.38
N SER A 32 -28.36 23.62 -22.58
CA SER A 32 -27.45 24.06 -23.66
C SER A 32 -26.53 25.21 -23.23
N ALA A 33 -25.22 24.99 -23.27
CA ALA A 33 -24.23 26.05 -23.49
C ALA A 33 -23.01 25.47 -24.22
N ALA A 34 -22.73 26.03 -25.40
CA ALA A 34 -21.59 25.71 -26.23
C ALA A 34 -20.28 25.99 -25.50
N GLY A 35 -19.39 25.00 -25.53
CA GLY A 35 -18.04 25.08 -25.01
C GLY A 35 -17.32 23.77 -25.30
N SER A 36 -17.09 23.48 -26.59
CA SER A 36 -16.20 22.39 -26.99
C SER A 36 -14.77 22.74 -26.56
N SER A 37 -14.42 22.32 -25.35
CA SER A 37 -13.05 22.06 -24.96
C SER A 37 -12.94 20.56 -24.75
N SER A 38 -12.24 19.93 -25.68
CA SER A 38 -11.94 18.50 -25.70
C SER A 38 -11.14 18.09 -24.45
N SER A 39 -11.84 17.64 -23.41
CA SER A 39 -11.23 16.94 -22.27
C SER A 39 -11.41 15.43 -22.47
N ALA A 40 -10.77 14.87 -23.50
CA ALA A 40 -10.78 13.43 -23.78
C ALA A 40 -9.68 12.65 -23.03
N THR A 41 -8.91 13.32 -22.16
CA THR A 41 -7.77 12.73 -21.44
C THR A 41 -8.13 12.24 -20.02
N ALA A 42 -9.28 12.63 -19.46
CA ALA A 42 -9.65 12.27 -18.09
C ALA A 42 -10.08 10.79 -17.93
N THR A 43 -10.69 10.20 -18.95
CA THR A 43 -11.19 8.81 -18.87
C THR A 43 -10.05 7.79 -18.84
N THR A 44 -8.97 8.04 -19.60
CA THR A 44 -7.82 7.13 -19.67
C THR A 44 -6.98 7.17 -18.38
N ALA A 45 -6.80 8.37 -17.79
CA ALA A 45 -6.06 8.51 -16.54
C ALA A 45 -6.77 7.80 -15.38
N GLY A 46 -8.10 7.93 -15.27
CA GLY A 46 -8.88 7.23 -14.24
C GLY A 46 -8.82 5.70 -14.37
N SER A 47 -8.84 5.18 -15.60
CA SER A 47 -8.69 3.73 -15.83
C SER A 47 -7.29 3.21 -15.46
N ALA A 48 -6.23 3.94 -15.79
CA ALA A 48 -4.86 3.57 -15.43
C ALA A 48 -4.64 3.55 -13.91
N VAL A 49 -5.14 4.55 -13.19
CA VAL A 49 -5.08 4.59 -11.72
C VAL A 49 -5.85 3.40 -11.12
N SER A 50 -7.05 3.10 -11.61
CA SER A 50 -7.84 1.96 -11.11
C SER A 50 -7.17 0.61 -11.32
N GLN A 51 -6.45 0.44 -12.44
CA GLN A 51 -5.69 -0.77 -12.73
C GLN A 51 -4.49 -0.88 -11.78
N PHE A 52 -3.70 0.20 -11.65
CA PHE A 52 -2.60 0.28 -10.69
C PHE A 52 -3.05 -0.09 -9.28
N CYS A 53 -4.14 0.49 -8.79
CA CYS A 53 -4.67 0.21 -7.46
C CYS A 53 -5.05 -1.27 -7.27
N THR A 54 -5.64 -1.89 -8.30
CA THR A 54 -6.02 -3.31 -8.27
C THR A 54 -4.79 -4.21 -8.21
N GLU A 55 -3.77 -3.90 -9.02
CA GLU A 55 -2.53 -4.68 -9.06
C GLU A 55 -1.71 -4.50 -7.76
N ALA A 56 -1.63 -3.27 -7.24
CA ALA A 56 -0.97 -2.96 -5.98
C ALA A 56 -1.63 -3.66 -4.77
N ALA A 57 -2.97 -3.74 -4.74
CA ALA A 57 -3.70 -4.48 -3.70
C ALA A 57 -3.36 -5.99 -3.74
N SER A 58 -3.32 -6.59 -4.93
CA SER A 58 -3.01 -8.02 -5.08
C SER A 58 -1.60 -8.38 -4.61
N ILE A 59 -0.61 -7.49 -4.86
CA ILE A 59 0.75 -7.68 -4.35
C ILE A 59 0.76 -7.64 -2.81
N GLN A 60 0.07 -6.68 -2.20
CA GLN A 60 0.02 -6.56 -0.74
C GLN A 60 -0.63 -7.77 -0.08
N GLU A 61 -1.76 -8.26 -0.61
CA GLU A 61 -2.43 -9.47 -0.11
C GLU A 61 -1.50 -10.68 -0.17
N ARG A 62 -0.75 -10.83 -1.27
CA ARG A 62 0.21 -11.93 -1.44
C ARG A 62 1.37 -11.82 -0.45
N LEU A 63 1.99 -10.65 -0.35
CA LEU A 63 3.09 -10.41 0.59
C LEU A 63 2.64 -10.61 2.04
N GLN A 64 1.45 -10.13 2.39
CA GLN A 64 0.88 -10.31 3.73
C GLN A 64 0.61 -11.79 4.02
N ALA A 65 0.11 -12.56 3.06
CA ALA A 65 -0.03 -14.00 3.19
C ALA A 65 1.33 -14.67 3.44
N THR A 66 2.35 -14.34 2.63
CA THR A 66 3.71 -14.88 2.80
C THR A 66 4.33 -14.55 4.15
N ILE A 67 4.12 -13.33 4.67
CA ILE A 67 4.65 -12.91 5.97
C ILE A 67 3.89 -13.58 7.12
N THR A 68 2.57 -13.76 6.99
CA THR A 68 1.73 -14.37 8.03
C THR A 68 2.01 -15.87 8.18
N GLU A 69 2.44 -16.54 7.12
CA GLU A 69 2.75 -17.98 7.10
C GLU A 69 4.15 -18.32 7.62
N GLU A 70 4.83 -17.38 8.30
CA GLU A 70 6.20 -17.47 8.82
C GLU A 70 7.25 -17.55 7.68
N PRO A 71 7.90 -16.44 7.32
CA PRO A 71 8.87 -16.43 6.23
C PRO A 71 10.14 -17.17 6.63
N ASP A 72 10.50 -18.19 5.86
CA ASP A 72 11.82 -18.82 5.96
C ASP A 72 12.90 -17.80 5.56
N PRO A 73 13.84 -17.44 6.45
CA PRO A 73 14.89 -16.46 6.15
C PRO A 73 15.77 -16.87 4.96
N MET A 74 15.87 -18.17 4.68
CA MET A 74 16.58 -18.69 3.51
C MET A 74 15.85 -18.39 2.19
N GLN A 75 14.54 -18.14 2.24
CA GLN A 75 13.71 -17.83 1.08
C GLN A 75 13.51 -16.33 0.87
N LEU A 76 13.81 -15.49 1.88
CA LEU A 76 13.72 -14.04 1.79
C LEU A 76 14.40 -13.43 0.55
N PRO A 77 15.63 -13.84 0.15
CA PRO A 77 16.26 -13.26 -1.04
C PRO A 77 15.41 -13.51 -2.29
N THR A 78 14.85 -14.71 -2.43
CA THR A 78 13.98 -15.09 -3.56
C THR A 78 12.68 -14.30 -3.52
N ILE A 79 12.00 -14.26 -2.36
CA ILE A 79 10.73 -13.55 -2.19
C ILE A 79 10.89 -12.06 -2.52
N LEU A 80 11.97 -11.42 -2.04
CA LEU A 80 12.24 -10.01 -2.33
C LEU A 80 12.57 -9.77 -3.80
N SER A 81 13.28 -10.69 -4.47
CA SER A 81 13.58 -10.60 -5.89
C SER A 81 12.31 -10.75 -6.74
N GLU A 82 11.43 -11.67 -6.37
CA GLU A 82 10.14 -11.87 -7.02
C GLU A 82 9.25 -10.64 -6.83
N ALA A 83 9.12 -10.15 -5.59
CA ALA A 83 8.38 -8.92 -5.29
C ALA A 83 8.92 -7.71 -6.07
N ALA A 84 10.25 -7.52 -6.13
CA ALA A 84 10.84 -6.45 -6.94
C ALA A 84 10.46 -6.56 -8.43
N THR A 85 10.42 -7.77 -8.96
CA THR A 85 10.04 -8.03 -10.36
C THR A 85 8.58 -7.73 -10.61
N GLU A 86 7.70 -8.14 -9.70
CA GLU A 86 6.26 -7.87 -9.77
C GLU A 86 5.97 -6.37 -9.67
N ILE A 87 6.61 -5.67 -8.73
CA ILE A 87 6.49 -4.22 -8.56
C ILE A 87 6.90 -3.51 -9.86
N ARG A 88 8.03 -3.89 -10.49
CA ARG A 88 8.44 -3.29 -11.78
C ARG A 88 7.53 -3.60 -12.95
N ALA A 89 6.78 -4.71 -12.90
CA ALA A 89 5.86 -5.07 -13.97
C ALA A 89 4.60 -4.19 -13.98
N ILE A 90 4.29 -3.54 -12.86
CA ILE A 90 3.17 -2.61 -12.73
C ILE A 90 3.62 -1.22 -13.19
N GLU A 91 2.86 -0.65 -14.12
CA GLU A 91 3.06 0.72 -14.57
C GLU A 91 2.44 1.70 -13.56
N ALA A 92 3.30 2.37 -12.80
CA ALA A 92 2.88 3.32 -11.77
C ALA A 92 2.47 4.68 -12.37
N PRO A 93 1.49 5.38 -11.77
CA PRO A 93 1.13 6.74 -12.13
C PRO A 93 2.34 7.68 -12.08
N GLU A 94 2.41 8.64 -13.02
CA GLU A 94 3.56 9.55 -13.15
C GLU A 94 3.95 10.27 -11.85
N GLN A 95 2.96 10.52 -10.98
CA GLN A 95 3.12 11.16 -9.69
C GLN A 95 4.03 10.37 -8.73
N ILE A 96 3.97 9.04 -8.77
CA ILE A 96 4.74 8.14 -7.89
C ILE A 96 5.68 7.21 -8.64
N ALA A 97 5.77 7.30 -9.98
CA ALA A 97 6.56 6.38 -10.79
C ALA A 97 8.04 6.30 -10.34
N GLY A 98 8.62 7.43 -9.92
CA GLY A 98 9.97 7.47 -9.37
C GLY A 98 10.09 6.74 -8.03
N ASP A 99 9.15 6.97 -7.12
CA ASP A 99 9.13 6.34 -5.80
C ASP A 99 8.82 4.83 -5.89
N TRP A 100 7.91 4.45 -6.79
CA TRP A 100 7.57 3.06 -7.09
C TRP A 100 8.78 2.28 -7.64
N ALA A 101 9.52 2.89 -8.58
CA ALA A 101 10.76 2.31 -9.08
C ALA A 101 11.83 2.19 -7.97
N ALA A 102 11.94 3.19 -7.09
CA ALA A 102 12.86 3.16 -5.96
C ALA A 102 12.55 2.02 -4.97
N LEU A 103 11.28 1.69 -4.75
CA LEU A 103 10.88 0.54 -3.94
C LEU A 103 11.33 -0.79 -4.57
N ALA A 104 11.12 -0.97 -5.88
CA ALA A 104 11.58 -2.17 -6.57
C ALA A 104 13.10 -2.31 -6.56
N ASP A 105 13.81 -1.20 -6.80
CA ASP A 105 15.27 -1.16 -6.75
C ASP A 105 15.79 -1.46 -5.34
N GLY A 106 15.13 -0.95 -4.31
CA GLY A 106 15.48 -1.24 -2.93
C GLY A 106 15.23 -2.69 -2.54
N ALA A 107 14.12 -3.29 -2.97
CA ALA A 107 13.84 -4.71 -2.75
C ALA A 107 14.89 -5.61 -3.45
N GLN A 108 15.31 -5.26 -4.67
CA GLN A 108 16.37 -5.99 -5.35
C GLN A 108 17.74 -5.81 -4.69
N GLN A 109 18.08 -4.60 -4.23
CA GLN A 109 19.30 -4.36 -3.49
C GLN A 109 19.32 -5.12 -2.16
N LEU A 110 18.21 -5.13 -1.44
CA LEU A 110 18.05 -5.90 -0.21
C LEU A 110 18.24 -7.39 -0.49
N SER A 111 17.54 -7.94 -1.48
CA SER A 111 17.69 -9.34 -1.94
C SER A 111 19.17 -9.68 -2.20
N GLY A 112 19.89 -8.82 -2.93
CA GLY A 112 21.31 -9.01 -3.21
C GLY A 112 22.20 -8.91 -1.97
N ALA A 113 21.88 -8.02 -1.03
CA ALA A 113 22.65 -7.85 0.20
C ALA A 113 22.47 -9.03 1.17
N ILE A 114 21.29 -9.64 1.20
CA ILE A 114 21.02 -10.81 2.04
C ILE A 114 21.39 -12.13 1.38
N ALA A 115 21.62 -12.14 0.06
CA ALA A 115 22.04 -13.34 -0.66
C ALA A 115 23.41 -13.82 -0.16
N GLY A 116 23.40 -14.89 0.63
CA GLY A 116 24.61 -15.49 1.19
C GLY A 116 25.02 -14.95 2.57
N ILE A 117 24.17 -14.15 3.23
CA ILE A 117 24.34 -13.84 4.65
C ILE A 117 24.07 -15.10 5.48
N ASP A 118 24.96 -15.40 6.42
CA ASP A 118 24.69 -16.37 7.47
C ASP A 118 23.93 -15.69 8.61
N PHE A 119 22.62 -15.91 8.67
CA PHE A 119 21.76 -15.35 9.72
C PHE A 119 21.99 -15.95 11.11
N SER A 120 22.86 -16.96 11.24
CA SER A 120 23.31 -17.49 12.52
C SER A 120 24.57 -16.78 13.04
N ASP A 121 25.26 -15.99 12.21
CA ASP A 121 26.44 -15.21 12.61
C ASP A 121 26.07 -13.77 13.00
N PRO A 122 26.21 -13.38 14.27
CA PRO A 122 25.90 -12.03 14.71
C PRO A 122 26.77 -10.95 14.02
N ASN A 123 27.98 -11.28 13.56
CA ASN A 123 28.82 -10.31 12.83
C ASN A 123 28.29 -10.06 11.42
N ALA A 124 27.73 -11.08 10.77
CA ALA A 124 27.10 -10.95 9.46
C ALA A 124 25.85 -10.07 9.53
N ILE A 125 25.04 -10.23 10.58
CA ILE A 125 23.86 -9.38 10.85
C ILE A 125 24.27 -7.92 11.08
N ALA A 126 25.31 -7.67 11.88
CA ALA A 126 25.79 -6.31 12.13
C ALA A 126 26.32 -5.63 10.85
N ALA A 127 27.01 -6.39 9.98
CA ALA A 127 27.48 -5.88 8.70
C ALA A 127 26.32 -5.55 7.75
N LEU A 128 25.28 -6.40 7.73
CA LEU A 128 24.07 -6.17 6.95
C LEU A 128 23.35 -4.88 7.39
N ASP A 129 23.18 -4.66 8.69
CA ASP A 129 22.52 -3.44 9.22
C ASP A 129 23.23 -2.14 8.79
N GLN A 130 24.58 -2.16 8.81
CA GLN A 130 25.39 -1.04 8.32
C GLN A 130 25.21 -0.81 6.80
N GLN A 131 25.06 -1.89 6.03
CA GLN A 131 24.80 -1.80 4.59
C GLN A 131 23.38 -1.31 4.27
N LEU A 132 22.39 -1.65 5.09
CA LEU A 132 20.99 -1.29 4.86
C LEU A 132 20.64 0.12 5.34
N THR A 133 21.39 0.70 6.28
CA THR A 133 21.17 2.07 6.77
C THR A 133 20.97 3.12 5.65
N PRO A 134 21.85 3.24 4.63
CA PRO A 134 21.65 4.19 3.54
C PRO A 134 20.42 3.86 2.69
N LEU A 135 20.13 2.56 2.50
CA LEU A 135 18.97 2.10 1.75
C LEU A 135 17.66 2.48 2.45
N GLN A 136 17.60 2.33 3.77
CA GLN A 136 16.43 2.73 4.58
C GLN A 136 16.17 4.24 4.49
N GLN A 137 17.21 5.06 4.52
CA GLN A 137 17.08 6.52 4.35
C GLN A 137 16.57 6.89 2.96
N GLN A 138 17.08 6.20 1.94
CA GLN A 138 16.66 6.42 0.55
C GLN A 138 15.20 6.00 0.33
N LEU A 139 14.81 4.83 0.84
CA LEU A 139 13.47 4.29 0.67
C LEU A 139 12.43 4.97 1.56
N GLY A 140 12.83 5.59 2.67
CA GLY A 140 11.90 6.22 3.62
C GLY A 140 10.92 7.19 2.94
N SER A 141 11.43 8.13 2.14
CA SER A 141 10.58 9.06 1.40
C SER A 141 9.73 8.39 0.32
N ALA A 142 10.31 7.43 -0.42
CA ALA A 142 9.59 6.70 -1.46
C ALA A 142 8.43 5.87 -0.89
N SER A 143 8.68 5.15 0.21
CA SER A 143 7.66 4.39 0.94
C SER A 143 6.55 5.29 1.46
N THR A 144 6.87 6.46 2.02
CA THR A 144 5.85 7.43 2.47
C THR A 144 5.01 7.93 1.31
N ASN A 145 5.63 8.39 0.23
CA ASN A 145 4.91 8.93 -0.92
C ASN A 145 3.99 7.90 -1.58
N VAL A 146 4.49 6.66 -1.75
CA VAL A 146 3.69 5.56 -2.30
C VAL A 146 2.57 5.17 -1.34
N GLY A 147 2.83 5.14 -0.03
CA GLY A 147 1.80 4.81 0.95
C GLY A 147 0.69 5.86 1.04
N ASP A 148 1.05 7.14 1.01
CA ASP A 148 0.08 8.23 0.98
C ASP A 148 -0.75 8.19 -0.31
N TYR A 149 -0.12 7.92 -1.46
CA TYR A 149 -0.84 7.75 -2.73
C TYR A 149 -1.81 6.57 -2.70
N LEU A 150 -1.37 5.41 -2.22
CA LEU A 150 -2.24 4.22 -2.10
C LEU A 150 -3.42 4.48 -1.16
N ARG A 151 -3.22 5.23 -0.08
CA ARG A 151 -4.30 5.62 0.83
C ARG A 151 -5.28 6.59 0.17
N ASP A 152 -4.77 7.67 -0.42
CA ASP A 152 -5.58 8.78 -0.90
C ASP A 152 -6.30 8.45 -2.21
N GLU A 153 -5.62 7.77 -3.14
CA GLU A 153 -6.14 7.49 -4.48
C GLU A 153 -6.73 6.08 -4.61
N CYS A 154 -6.18 5.10 -3.88
CA CYS A 154 -6.65 3.70 -3.95
C CYS A 154 -7.52 3.29 -2.76
N GLY A 155 -7.57 4.07 -1.68
CA GLY A 155 -8.26 3.68 -0.44
C GLY A 155 -7.61 2.49 0.27
N ILE A 156 -6.34 2.20 -0.04
CA ILE A 156 -5.58 1.07 0.52
C ILE A 156 -4.73 1.60 1.65
N ASP A 157 -5.01 1.15 2.88
CA ASP A 157 -4.13 1.44 4.00
C ASP A 157 -2.99 0.42 4.02
N VAL A 158 -1.87 0.82 3.43
CA VAL A 158 -0.59 0.21 3.75
C VAL A 158 -0.20 0.72 5.13
N ASP A 159 -0.65 0.02 6.16
CA ASP A 159 -0.08 0.10 7.49
C ASP A 159 1.38 -0.33 7.32
N ALA A 160 2.24 0.63 6.93
CA ALA A 160 3.67 0.46 6.79
C ALA A 160 4.12 0.03 8.17
N THR A 161 4.35 -1.28 8.28
CA THR A 161 4.54 -2.05 9.50
C THR A 161 5.02 -1.13 10.60
N GLN A 162 4.12 -0.82 11.54
CA GLN A 162 4.39 -0.03 12.74
C GLN A 162 5.86 -0.27 13.13
N PRO A 163 6.77 0.72 13.00
CA PRO A 163 8.19 0.50 13.16
C PRO A 163 8.34 -0.24 14.48
N ALA A 164 8.91 -1.46 14.42
CA ALA A 164 8.99 -2.35 15.57
C ALA A 164 9.39 -1.50 16.77
N ALA A 165 8.42 -1.21 17.65
CA ALA A 165 8.67 -0.31 18.76
C ALA A 165 9.85 -0.92 19.51
N PRO A 166 10.91 -0.17 19.83
CA PRO A 166 12.01 -0.73 20.58
C PRO A 166 11.40 -1.25 21.89
N THR A 167 11.29 -2.57 22.04
CA THR A 167 11.00 -3.19 23.32
C THR A 167 12.17 -2.82 24.21
N SER A 168 11.98 -1.76 24.99
CA SER A 168 12.89 -1.35 26.06
C SER A 168 12.78 -2.31 27.23
#